data_AF-A0A7W5M4D4-F1
#
_entry.id   AF-A0A7W5M4D4-F1
#
_cell.length_a   1.000
_cell.length_b   1.000
_cell.length_c   1.000
_cell.angle_alpha   90.00
_cell.angle_beta   90.00
_cell.angle_gamma   90.00
#
_symmetry.space_group_name_H-M   'P 1'
#
loop_
_entity.id
_entity.type
_entity.pdbx_description
1 polymer ?
#
loop_
_entity_poly.entity_id
_entity_poly.type
_entity_poly.pdbx_seq_one_letter_code
_entity_poly.pdbx_strand_id
1 'polypeptide(L)'
;MPKFLFQVIDRTNPEPTEVAHEFPSLDDAKREARLALAQMACEGLPAAPLNMISVELFDEDRVPIAEYRLLLEEISKTPPPTPPVEQ
;
A
#
# COMPACT_ATOMS: atom_id res chain seq x y z
N MET A 1 -0.77 -24.84 -10.22
CA MET A 1 -1.68 -23.66 -10.21
C MET A 1 -0.92 -22.51 -10.85
N PRO A 2 -1.54 -21.50 -11.50
CA PRO A 2 -0.77 -20.40 -12.08
C PRO A 2 0.08 -19.69 -11.02
N LYS A 3 1.32 -19.35 -11.42
CA LYS A 3 2.27 -18.63 -10.58
C LYS A 3 2.10 -17.14 -10.78
N PHE A 4 2.13 -16.41 -9.67
CA PHE A 4 2.07 -14.95 -9.64
C PHE A 4 3.21 -14.40 -8.80
N LEU A 5 3.71 -13.24 -9.19
CA LEU A 5 4.77 -12.52 -8.48
C LEU A 5 4.17 -11.29 -7.83
N PHE A 6 4.50 -11.08 -6.56
CA PHE A 6 4.03 -9.97 -5.74
C PHE A 6 5.24 -9.13 -5.40
N GLN A 7 5.25 -7.89 -5.86
CA GLN A 7 6.24 -6.91 -5.44
C GLN A 7 5.62 -6.03 -4.36
N VAL A 8 6.19 -6.05 -3.16
CA VAL A 8 5.66 -5.40 -1.97
C VAL A 8 6.59 -4.26 -1.57
N ILE A 9 6.03 -3.07 -1.40
CA ILE A 9 6.70 -1.94 -0.77
C ILE A 9 5.99 -1.67 0.56
N ASP A 10 6.70 -1.91 1.67
CA ASP A 10 6.18 -1.68 3.02
C ASP A 10 6.55 -0.29 3.56
N ARG A 11 6.07 0.02 4.77
CA ARG A 11 6.27 1.34 5.41
C ARG A 11 7.70 1.57 5.93
N THR A 12 8.51 0.53 6.01
CA THR A 12 9.84 0.53 6.65
C THR A 12 10.97 0.56 5.63
N ASN A 13 10.76 -0.01 4.45
CA ASN A 13 11.75 -0.08 3.39
C ASN A 13 11.14 0.32 2.04
N PRO A 14 11.68 1.36 1.37
CA PRO A 14 11.24 1.72 0.02
C PRO A 14 11.73 0.74 -1.06
N GLU A 15 12.67 -0.15 -0.74
CA GLU A 15 13.10 -1.20 -1.66
C GLU A 15 12.02 -2.28 -1.80
N PRO A 16 11.52 -2.55 -3.01
CA PRO A 16 10.49 -3.54 -3.20
C PRO A 16 11.00 -4.96 -2.92
N THR A 17 10.22 -5.73 -2.16
CA THR A 17 10.47 -7.16 -1.94
C THR A 17 9.58 -8.00 -2.84
N GLU A 18 10.17 -8.95 -3.58
CA GLU A 18 9.42 -9.84 -4.47
C GLU A 18 9.13 -11.18 -3.78
N VAL A 19 7.88 -11.63 -3.85
CA VAL A 19 7.44 -12.94 -3.34
C VAL A 19 6.63 -13.65 -4.42
N ALA A 20 6.85 -14.95 -4.60
CA ALA A 20 6.17 -15.75 -5.60
C ALA A 20 5.22 -16.77 -4.95
N HIS A 21 4.00 -16.84 -5.45
CA HIS A 21 2.97 -17.74 -4.93
C HIS A 21 2.13 -18.34 -6.07
N GLU A 22 1.61 -19.55 -5.85
CA GLU A 22 0.65 -20.17 -6.75
C GLU A 22 -0.78 -19.95 -6.25
N PHE A 23 -1.69 -19.59 -7.16
CA PHE A 23 -3.11 -19.41 -6.85
C PHE A 23 -4.01 -20.19 -7.80
N PRO A 24 -5.21 -20.61 -7.39
CA PRO A 24 -6.15 -21.29 -8.30
C PRO A 24 -6.59 -20.43 -9.49
N SER A 25 -6.64 -19.11 -9.32
CA SER A 25 -7.09 -18.15 -10.33
C SER A 25 -6.42 -16.78 -10.16
N LEU A 26 -6.54 -15.93 -11.18
CA LEU A 26 -6.13 -14.52 -11.08
C LEU A 26 -6.94 -13.74 -10.04
N ASP A 27 -8.23 -14.03 -9.92
CA ASP A 27 -9.09 -13.34 -8.93
C ASP A 27 -8.68 -13.68 -7.50
N ASP A 28 -8.23 -14.92 -7.24
CA ASP A 28 -7.64 -15.31 -5.96
C ASP A 28 -6.33 -14.56 -5.67
N ALA A 29 -5.44 -14.45 -6.66
CA ALA A 29 -4.20 -13.68 -6.51
C ALA A 29 -4.47 -12.18 -6.24
N LYS A 30 -5.44 -11.59 -6.94
CA LYS A 30 -5.87 -10.20 -6.71
C LYS A 30 -6.50 -10.01 -5.33
N ARG A 31 -7.27 -10.98 -4.85
CA ARG A 31 -7.83 -10.97 -3.50
C ARG A 31 -6.72 -11.01 -2.45
N GLU A 32 -5.73 -11.87 -2.64
CA GLU A 32 -4.57 -11.94 -1.74
C GLU A 32 -3.77 -10.63 -1.73
N ALA A 33 -3.53 -10.01 -2.89
CA ALA A 33 -2.80 -8.74 -2.96
C ALA A 33 -3.49 -7.63 -2.14
N ARG A 34 -4.83 -7.58 -2.17
CA ARG A 34 -5.61 -6.63 -1.35
C ARG A 34 -5.56 -6.98 0.14
N LEU A 35 -5.58 -8.26 0.49
CA LEU A 35 -5.46 -8.71 1.88
C LEU A 35 -4.08 -8.36 2.44
N ALA A 36 -3.01 -8.61 1.69
CA ALA A 36 -1.65 -8.24 2.07
C ALA A 36 -1.53 -6.73 2.30
N LEU A 37 -2.06 -5.91 1.38
CA LEU A 37 -2.07 -4.46 1.54
C LEU A 37 -2.83 -4.01 2.81
N ALA A 38 -3.99 -4.62 3.08
CA ALA A 38 -4.78 -4.33 4.27
C ALA A 38 -4.06 -4.76 5.56
N GLN A 39 -3.39 -5.91 5.55
CA GLN A 39 -2.58 -6.38 6.69
C GLN A 39 -1.43 -5.43 7.00
N MET A 40 -0.68 -4.99 5.97
CA MET A 40 0.37 -3.99 6.16
C MET A 40 -0.18 -2.69 6.75
N ALA A 41 -1.35 -2.23 6.28
CA ALA A 41 -2.00 -1.03 6.81
C ALA A 41 -2.46 -1.20 8.28
N CYS A 42 -2.89 -2.40 8.67
CA CYS A 42 -3.23 -2.73 10.06
C CYS A 42 -2.00 -2.71 10.99
N GLU A 43 -0.83 -3.12 10.48
CA GLU A 43 0.44 -3.04 11.21
C GLU A 43 0.99 -1.61 11.30
N GLY A 44 0.58 -0.75 10.38
CA GLY A 44 0.86 0.68 10.43
C GLY A 44 0.49 1.39 9.13
N LEU A 45 0.06 2.64 9.25
CA LEU A 45 -0.22 3.48 8.09
C LEU A 45 1.07 3.86 7.35
N PRO A 46 0.95 4.24 6.06
CA PRO A 46 2.07 4.82 5.33
C PRO A 46 2.67 6.03 6.05
N ALA A 47 3.99 6.16 6.03
CA ALA A 47 4.70 7.23 6.72
C ALA A 47 5.82 7.84 5.86
N ALA A 48 6.30 9.01 6.27
CA ALA A 48 7.43 9.67 5.62
C ALA A 48 8.68 8.76 5.65
N PRO A 49 9.52 8.78 4.61
CA PRO A 49 9.52 9.75 3.50
C PRO A 49 8.60 9.36 2.32
N LEU A 50 8.15 8.12 2.24
CA LEU A 50 7.45 7.61 1.05
C LEU A 50 5.94 7.89 1.07
N ASN A 51 5.34 7.97 2.28
CA ASN A 51 3.90 8.18 2.48
C ASN A 51 3.02 7.19 1.71
N MET A 52 3.58 6.00 1.42
CA MET A 52 2.96 4.98 0.59
C MET A 52 3.31 3.58 1.09
N ILE A 53 2.38 2.64 0.90
CA ILE A 53 2.66 1.20 0.84
C ILE A 53 1.95 0.63 -0.39
N SER A 54 2.52 -0.39 -1.03
CA SER A 54 1.94 -0.99 -2.24
C SER A 54 2.18 -2.48 -2.36
N VAL A 55 1.30 -3.13 -3.12
CA VAL A 55 1.44 -4.50 -3.61
C VAL A 55 1.16 -4.49 -5.11
N GLU A 56 2.17 -4.80 -5.90
CA GLU A 56 2.07 -4.96 -7.34
C GLU A 56 2.09 -6.44 -7.72
N LEU A 57 1.17 -6.83 -8.59
CA LEU A 57 0.93 -8.20 -9.02
C LEU A 57 1.36 -8.37 -10.47
N PHE A 58 2.17 -9.38 -10.73
CA PHE A 58 2.63 -9.78 -12.06
C PHE A 58 2.28 -11.25 -12.34
N ASP A 59 2.21 -11.62 -13.61
CA ASP A 59 2.16 -13.02 -14.02
C ASP A 59 3.55 -13.69 -13.94
N GLU A 60 3.62 -14.94 -14.39
CA GLU A 60 4.86 -15.73 -14.39
C GLU A 60 5.95 -15.18 -15.32
N ASP A 61 5.56 -14.42 -16.35
CA ASP A 61 6.45 -13.78 -17.32
C ASP A 61 6.84 -12.35 -16.91
N ARG A 62 6.53 -11.95 -15.66
CA ARG A 62 6.75 -10.60 -15.10
C ARG A 62 5.97 -9.50 -15.84
N VAL A 63 4.84 -9.83 -16.48
CA VAL A 63 3.94 -8.82 -17.03
C VAL A 63 3.09 -8.24 -15.90
N PRO A 64 3.06 -6.91 -15.71
CA PRO A 64 2.28 -6.28 -14.65
C PRO A 64 0.77 -6.43 -14.92
N ILE A 65 0.05 -6.90 -13.91
CA ILE A 65 -1.41 -7.13 -13.98
C ILE A 65 -2.17 -6.04 -13.21
N ALA A 66 -1.75 -5.73 -11.99
CA ALA A 66 -2.43 -4.75 -11.13
C ALA A 66 -1.52 -4.24 -10.02
N GLU A 67 -1.66 -2.96 -9.69
CA GLU A 67 -1.07 -2.38 -8.49
C GLU A 67 -2.18 -1.96 -7.52
N TYR A 68 -2.01 -2.30 -6.25
CA TYR A 68 -2.82 -1.80 -5.14
C TYR A 68 -1.94 -0.97 -4.21
N ARG A 69 -2.35 0.27 -3.96
CA ARG A 69 -1.54 1.24 -3.22
C ARG A 69 -2.39 2.02 -2.23
N LEU A 70 -1.84 2.27 -1.05
CA LEU A 70 -2.37 3.22 -0.08
C LEU A 70 -1.42 4.41 0.04
N LEU A 71 -1.98 5.61 0.03
CA LEU A 71 -1.29 6.87 0.23
C LEU A 71 -1.85 7.53 1.49
N LEU A 72 -0.97 8.16 2.27
CA LEU A 72 -1.38 8.95 3.42
C LEU A 72 -0.91 10.40 3.24
N GLU A 73 -1.84 11.33 3.38
CA GLU A 73 -1.54 12.76 3.40
C GLU A 73 -2.04 13.36 4.72
N GLU A 74 -1.16 14.07 5.42
CA GLU A 74 -1.51 14.86 6.59
C GLU A 74 -1.81 16.30 6.16
N ILE A 75 -3.06 16.75 6.37
CA ILE A 75 -3.50 18.11 6.05
C ILE A 75 -3.64 18.89 7.35
N SER A 76 -2.64 19.73 7.67
CA SER A 76 -2.69 20.59 8.86
C SER A 76 -3.84 21.60 8.75
N LYS A 77 -4.68 21.67 9.78
CA LYS A 77 -5.73 22.68 9.89
C LYS A 77 -5.25 23.78 10.84
N THR A 78 -5.13 25.01 10.34
CA THR A 78 -4.91 26.17 11.23
C THR A 78 -6.20 26.43 12.00
N PRO A 79 -6.17 26.50 13.34
CA PRO A 79 -7.35 26.94 14.08
C PRO A 79 -7.71 28.37 13.67
N PRO A 80 -9.01 28.73 13.63
CA PRO A 80 -9.40 30.12 13.36
C PRO A 80 -8.72 31.05 14.37
N PRO A 81 -8.33 32.27 13.96
CA PRO A 81 -7.70 33.22 14.86
C PRO A 81 -8.63 33.47 16.07
N THR A 82 -8.11 33.32 17.28
CA THR A 82 -8.85 33.62 18.50
C THR A 82 -9.30 35.08 18.43
N PRO A 83 -10.60 35.39 18.60
CA PRO A 83 -11.05 36.77 18.60
C PRO A 83 -10.33 37.53 19.72
N PRO A 84 -9.99 38.81 19.51
CA PRO A 84 -9.37 39.63 20.54
C PRO A 84 -10.27 39.66 21.77
N VAL A 85 -9.69 39.43 22.94
CA VAL A 85 -10.37 39.64 24.22
C VAL A 85 -10.61 41.15 24.34
N GLU A 86 -11.87 41.59 24.28
CA GLU A 86 -12.22 42.97 24.63
C GLU A 86 -11.79 43.23 26.08
N GLN A 87 -10.95 44.25 26.26
CA GLN A 87 -10.51 44.75 27.58
C GLN A 87 -11.54 45.68 28.17
#